data_AF-A0A7S4PVW4-F1
#
_entry.id   AF-A0A7S4PVW4-F1
#
_cell.length_a   1.000
_cell.length_b   1.000
_cell.length_c   1.000
_cell.angle_alpha   90.00
_cell.angle_beta   90.00
_cell.angle_gamma   90.00
#
_symmetry.space_group_name_H-M   'P 1'
#
loop_
_entity.id
_entity.type
_entity.pdbx_description
1 polymer ?
#
loop_
_entity_poly.entity_id
_entity_poly.type
_entity_poly.pdbx_seq_one_letter_code
_entity_poly.pdbx_strand_id
1 'polypeptide(L)'
;LKPLGFHLAACMAEGPLIAALSAKDGESLRPVLSEVLKAEVGPIHLVQTAGERFTGGKSTPIWKLSFSARRGQRERETHLVAKWVQPSTDFRRKAYANERQFYLNAAPLVRKGCRLPHLLLSDCQEAGFCFLLDDLSVDFPLHPETLEVPEGRAALRWLAAFHARFWEADAAGSSFPAGLAPSGDYWGLSKGENEDRLAGVAGCLSASSKALKAHGAWETARSLGPRLAAAARPLDAALRRSRGFVRHRTLLHGDYKTANMFLRQLPTGAEEFEAAVVDFEFAGPGLAAVDLANFLFPDLRMNLLDVEEALLGFYHAELVERLEEA
;
A
#
# COMPACT_ATOMS: atom_id res chain seq x y z
N LEU A 1 10.14 -12.58 -16.54
CA LEU A 1 8.97 -12.76 -17.44
C LEU A 1 8.49 -11.37 -17.85
N LYS A 2 8.46 -11.04 -19.14
CA LYS A 2 7.83 -9.78 -19.59
C LYS A 2 6.33 -9.87 -19.25
N PRO A 3 5.72 -8.86 -18.59
CA PRO A 3 4.28 -8.77 -18.52
C PRO A 3 3.74 -8.91 -19.95
N LEU A 4 2.63 -9.62 -20.12
CA LEU A 4 1.82 -9.46 -21.32
C LEU A 4 1.67 -7.95 -21.50
N GLY A 5 2.10 -7.39 -22.65
CA GLY A 5 2.07 -5.94 -22.85
C GLY A 5 0.62 -5.44 -22.75
N PHE A 6 0.25 -4.94 -21.58
CA PHE A 6 -1.07 -4.41 -21.30
C PHE A 6 -1.02 -2.91 -21.60
N HIS A 7 -1.66 -2.52 -22.71
CA HIS A 7 -1.88 -1.12 -23.04
C HIS A 7 -3.19 -0.69 -22.40
N LEU A 8 -3.07 0.25 -21.45
CA LEU A 8 -4.11 1.03 -20.78
C LEU A 8 -5.08 0.24 -19.89
N ALA A 9 -5.11 0.60 -18.60
CA ALA A 9 -6.24 0.33 -17.75
C ALA A 9 -7.50 0.89 -18.41
N ALA A 10 -8.43 0.02 -18.82
CA ALA A 10 -9.72 0.45 -19.32
C ALA A 10 -10.57 0.97 -18.14
N CYS A 11 -11.33 2.04 -18.38
CA CYS A 11 -12.30 2.57 -17.43
C CYS A 11 -13.68 2.37 -18.05
N MET A 12 -14.51 1.49 -17.50
CA MET A 12 -15.87 1.27 -18.01
C MET A 12 -16.90 2.06 -17.20
N ALA A 13 -17.86 2.66 -17.90
CA ALA A 13 -18.90 3.51 -17.30
C ALA A 13 -20.01 2.71 -16.59
N GLU A 14 -20.28 1.49 -17.04
CA GLU A 14 -21.27 0.56 -16.45
C GLU A 14 -20.57 -0.75 -16.11
N GLY A 15 -19.78 -0.70 -15.03
CA GLY A 15 -18.76 -1.70 -14.69
C GLY A 15 -19.25 -3.14 -14.51
N PRO A 16 -18.96 -4.07 -15.43
CA PRO A 16 -19.31 -5.48 -15.30
C PRO A 16 -18.55 -6.19 -14.16
N LEU A 17 -17.41 -5.65 -13.70
CA LEU A 17 -16.70 -6.22 -12.55
C LEU A 17 -17.53 -6.08 -11.26
N ILE A 18 -18.04 -4.88 -11.00
CA ILE A 18 -18.84 -4.61 -9.79
C ILE A 18 -20.11 -5.45 -9.82
N ALA A 19 -20.80 -5.52 -10.97
CA ALA A 19 -22.03 -6.31 -11.12
C ALA A 19 -21.79 -7.81 -10.88
N ALA A 20 -20.76 -8.39 -11.50
CA ALA A 20 -20.46 -9.81 -11.37
C ALA A 20 -19.97 -10.18 -9.95
N LEU A 21 -19.13 -9.36 -9.33
CA LEU A 21 -18.71 -9.57 -7.93
C LEU A 21 -19.88 -9.40 -6.95
N SER A 22 -20.81 -8.47 -7.21
CA SER A 22 -22.04 -8.31 -6.43
C SER A 22 -22.94 -9.53 -6.47
N ALA A 23 -23.06 -10.14 -7.64
CA ALA A 23 -23.79 -11.38 -7.84
C ALA A 23 -23.04 -12.63 -7.33
N LYS A 24 -21.76 -12.48 -6.93
CA LYS A 24 -20.83 -13.58 -6.61
C LYS A 24 -20.73 -14.60 -7.76
N ASP A 25 -20.86 -14.11 -8.99
CA ASP A 25 -20.91 -14.94 -10.19
C ASP A 25 -19.60 -14.82 -10.97
N GLY A 26 -18.77 -15.87 -10.86
CA GLY A 26 -17.52 -15.97 -11.60
C GLY A 26 -17.75 -16.07 -13.11
N GLU A 27 -18.83 -16.70 -13.58
CA GLU A 27 -19.03 -16.91 -15.03
C GLU A 27 -19.30 -15.58 -15.75
N SER A 28 -20.02 -14.66 -15.10
CA SER A 28 -20.24 -13.29 -15.60
C SER A 28 -18.93 -12.48 -15.79
N LEU A 29 -17.82 -12.88 -15.15
CA LEU A 29 -16.51 -12.24 -15.33
C LEU A 29 -15.75 -12.76 -16.56
N ARG A 30 -16.11 -13.93 -17.11
CA ARG A 30 -15.35 -14.56 -18.21
C ARG A 30 -15.27 -13.71 -19.47
N PRO A 31 -16.35 -13.06 -19.96
CA PRO A 31 -16.26 -12.21 -21.14
C PRO A 31 -15.29 -11.04 -20.93
N VAL A 32 -15.39 -10.37 -19.78
CA VAL A 32 -14.53 -9.24 -19.39
C VAL A 32 -13.07 -9.67 -19.30
N LEU A 33 -12.79 -10.78 -18.61
CA LEU A 33 -11.43 -11.29 -18.47
C LEU A 33 -10.87 -11.79 -19.80
N SER A 34 -11.70 -12.37 -20.67
CA SER A 34 -11.26 -12.81 -22.00
C SER A 34 -10.82 -11.63 -22.87
N GLU A 35 -11.54 -10.52 -22.80
CA GLU A 35 -11.18 -9.26 -23.48
C GLU A 35 -9.88 -8.67 -22.91
N VAL A 36 -9.82 -8.49 -21.58
CA VAL A 36 -8.66 -7.88 -20.89
C VAL A 36 -7.38 -8.69 -21.09
N LEU A 37 -7.47 -10.01 -20.95
CA LEU A 37 -6.31 -10.91 -21.06
C LEU A 37 -5.98 -11.28 -22.52
N LYS A 38 -6.88 -11.00 -23.46
CA LYS A 38 -6.80 -11.45 -24.86
C LYS A 38 -6.57 -12.96 -24.93
N ALA A 39 -7.34 -13.70 -24.14
CA ALA A 39 -7.23 -15.14 -23.94
C ALA A 39 -8.62 -15.74 -23.74
N GLU A 40 -8.79 -17.01 -24.08
CA GLU A 40 -9.97 -17.78 -23.67
C GLU A 40 -9.86 -18.11 -22.19
N VAL A 41 -10.87 -17.72 -21.42
CA VAL A 41 -10.91 -17.93 -19.97
C VAL A 41 -11.80 -19.13 -19.65
N GLY A 42 -11.22 -20.12 -18.96
CA GLY A 42 -11.94 -21.28 -18.44
C GLY A 42 -12.90 -20.92 -17.29
N PRO A 43 -13.50 -21.92 -16.63
CA PRO A 43 -14.33 -21.70 -15.45
C PRO A 43 -13.56 -20.98 -14.33
N ILE A 44 -14.21 -20.04 -13.66
CA ILE A 44 -13.57 -19.20 -12.64
C ILE A 44 -13.94 -19.69 -11.25
N HIS A 45 -12.94 -20.14 -10.51
CA HIS A 45 -13.08 -20.39 -9.08
C HIS A 45 -12.93 -19.08 -8.31
N LEU A 46 -14.01 -18.66 -7.65
CA LEU A 46 -14.11 -17.39 -6.94
C LEU A 46 -14.18 -17.63 -5.43
N VAL A 47 -13.21 -17.08 -4.69
CA VAL A 47 -13.16 -17.19 -3.22
C VAL A 47 -13.14 -15.80 -2.61
N GLN A 48 -14.13 -15.49 -1.78
CA GLN A 48 -14.09 -14.28 -0.95
C GLN A 48 -13.24 -14.56 0.28
N THR A 49 -12.28 -13.67 0.54
CA THR A 49 -11.55 -13.66 1.80
C THR A 49 -11.86 -12.35 2.51
N ALA A 50 -12.39 -12.45 3.73
CA ALA A 50 -12.37 -11.34 4.67
C ALA A 50 -11.09 -11.50 5.49
N GLY A 51 -10.40 -10.40 5.81
CA GLY A 51 -9.18 -10.41 6.62
C GLY A 51 -9.43 -10.82 8.09
N GLU A 52 -10.19 -11.88 8.35
CA GLU A 52 -10.59 -12.38 9.66
C GLU A 52 -9.38 -12.54 10.58
N ARG A 53 -8.29 -13.10 10.05
CA ARG A 53 -7.05 -13.34 10.79
C ARG A 53 -6.46 -12.07 11.41
N PHE A 54 -6.56 -10.91 10.76
CA PHE A 54 -5.84 -9.69 11.17
C PHE A 54 -6.76 -8.56 11.65
N THR A 55 -7.99 -8.49 11.15
CA THR A 55 -8.92 -7.40 11.47
C THR A 55 -10.25 -7.89 12.04
N GLY A 56 -10.38 -9.19 12.30
CA GLY A 56 -11.65 -9.79 12.76
C GLY A 56 -12.79 -9.56 11.77
N GLY A 57 -12.47 -9.52 10.47
CA GLY A 57 -13.44 -9.34 9.38
C GLY A 57 -13.78 -7.89 9.05
N LYS A 58 -13.11 -6.90 9.67
CA LYS A 58 -13.34 -5.46 9.39
C LYS A 58 -12.59 -4.94 8.16
N SER A 59 -11.62 -5.69 7.65
CA SER A 59 -10.94 -5.37 6.38
C SER A 59 -11.92 -5.43 5.23
N THR A 60 -11.65 -4.65 4.19
CA THR A 60 -12.37 -4.80 2.94
C THR A 60 -12.17 -6.24 2.43
N PRO A 61 -13.26 -6.96 2.10
CA PRO A 61 -13.14 -8.28 1.52
C PRO A 61 -12.45 -8.19 0.15
N ILE A 62 -11.54 -9.11 -0.10
CA ILE A 62 -10.93 -9.29 -1.42
C ILE A 62 -11.43 -10.61 -2.01
N TRP A 63 -11.58 -10.63 -3.32
CA TRP A 63 -11.98 -11.80 -4.06
C TRP A 63 -10.75 -12.38 -4.76
N LYS A 64 -10.46 -13.65 -4.50
CA LYS A 64 -9.44 -14.39 -5.24
C LYS A 64 -10.10 -15.13 -6.39
N LEU A 65 -9.56 -14.95 -7.59
CA LEU A 65 -10.02 -15.59 -8.82
C LEU A 65 -8.92 -16.55 -9.26
N SER A 66 -9.27 -17.80 -9.56
CA SER A 66 -8.34 -18.79 -10.13
C SER A 66 -8.99 -19.49 -11.31
N PHE A 67 -8.31 -19.53 -12.44
CA PHE A 67 -8.83 -20.08 -13.71
C PHE A 67 -7.68 -20.40 -14.68
N SER A 68 -7.95 -21.22 -15.70
CA SER A 68 -7.03 -21.37 -16.83
C SER A 68 -7.30 -20.30 -17.90
N ALA A 69 -6.23 -19.72 -18.43
CA ALA A 69 -6.27 -18.75 -19.52
C ALA A 69 -5.47 -19.29 -20.71
N ARG A 70 -6.13 -19.39 -21.88
CA ARG A 70 -5.55 -19.95 -23.10
C ARG A 70 -5.39 -18.88 -24.17
N ARG A 71 -4.15 -18.63 -24.61
CA ARG A 71 -3.83 -17.73 -25.73
C ARG A 71 -3.11 -18.50 -26.84
N GLY A 72 -3.85 -18.82 -27.90
CA GLY A 72 -3.37 -19.74 -28.95
C GLY A 72 -3.16 -21.14 -28.39
N GLN A 73 -1.96 -21.71 -28.56
CA GLN A 73 -1.61 -23.03 -28.02
C GLN A 73 -1.08 -23.02 -26.57
N ARG A 74 -0.96 -21.84 -25.94
CA ARG A 74 -0.44 -21.72 -24.58
C ARG A 74 -1.58 -21.58 -23.60
N GLU A 75 -1.67 -22.51 -22.67
CA GLU A 75 -2.57 -22.45 -21.52
C GLU A 75 -1.76 -22.23 -20.25
N ARG A 76 -2.29 -21.39 -19.34
CA ARG A 76 -1.67 -21.11 -18.04
C ARG A 76 -2.73 -20.97 -16.98
N GLU A 77 -2.44 -21.50 -15.80
CA GLU A 77 -3.17 -21.13 -14.60
C GLU A 77 -2.92 -19.66 -14.27
N THR A 78 -3.98 -18.94 -13.97
CA THR A 78 -3.97 -17.50 -13.73
C THR A 78 -4.69 -17.23 -12.41
N HIS A 79 -4.05 -16.42 -11.57
CA HIS A 79 -4.60 -16.00 -10.28
C HIS A 79 -4.66 -14.48 -10.22
N LEU A 80 -5.84 -13.95 -9.93
CA LEU A 80 -6.11 -12.51 -9.82
C LEU A 80 -6.77 -12.21 -8.48
N VAL A 81 -6.63 -10.97 -8.04
CA VAL A 81 -7.35 -10.41 -6.89
C VAL A 81 -8.28 -9.31 -7.37
N ALA A 82 -9.55 -9.38 -6.99
CA ALA A 82 -10.48 -8.27 -7.13
C ALA A 82 -10.78 -7.61 -5.77
N LYS A 83 -10.36 -6.35 -5.62
CA LYS A 83 -10.67 -5.50 -4.45
C LYS A 83 -11.92 -4.70 -4.78
N TRP A 84 -13.08 -5.13 -4.28
CA TRP A 84 -14.34 -4.40 -4.42
C TRP A 84 -14.70 -3.71 -3.10
N VAL A 85 -14.80 -2.38 -3.14
CA VAL A 85 -15.01 -1.52 -1.98
C VAL A 85 -16.24 -0.65 -2.14
N GLN A 86 -17.02 -0.50 -1.08
CA GLN A 86 -18.14 0.43 -0.99
C GLN A 86 -17.88 1.41 0.17
N PRO A 87 -17.10 2.48 -0.06
CA PRO A 87 -16.73 3.40 1.01
C PRO A 87 -17.95 4.11 1.59
N SER A 88 -18.14 3.99 2.90
CA SER A 88 -19.24 4.60 3.66
C SER A 88 -18.94 6.03 4.14
N THR A 89 -17.73 6.53 3.93
CA THR A 89 -17.29 7.87 4.34
C THR A 89 -16.55 8.57 3.21
N ASP A 90 -16.61 9.90 3.19
CA ASP A 90 -15.88 10.72 2.21
C ASP A 90 -14.37 10.51 2.30
N PHE A 91 -13.85 10.32 3.52
CA PHE A 91 -12.46 9.96 3.75
C PHE A 91 -12.07 8.68 3.00
N ARG A 92 -12.81 7.57 3.21
CA ARG A 92 -12.51 6.31 2.51
C ARG A 92 -12.74 6.45 1.01
N ARG A 93 -13.72 7.24 0.57
CA ARG A 93 -13.95 7.52 -0.86
C ARG A 93 -12.76 8.24 -1.48
N LYS A 94 -12.20 9.26 -0.82
CA LYS A 94 -10.98 9.96 -1.24
C LYS A 94 -9.77 9.02 -1.26
N ALA A 95 -9.62 8.16 -0.25
CA ALA A 95 -8.53 7.19 -0.15
C ALA A 95 -8.53 6.19 -1.33
N TYR A 96 -9.68 5.59 -1.66
CA TYR A 96 -9.78 4.69 -2.81
C TYR A 96 -9.70 5.41 -4.16
N ALA A 97 -10.21 6.65 -4.25
CA ALA A 97 -9.99 7.48 -5.42
C ALA A 97 -8.48 7.73 -5.63
N ASN A 98 -7.74 8.00 -4.56
CA ASN A 98 -6.30 8.18 -4.59
C ASN A 98 -5.55 6.90 -4.99
N GLU A 99 -5.89 5.75 -4.41
CA GLU A 99 -5.33 4.43 -4.79
C GLU A 99 -5.53 4.17 -6.29
N ARG A 100 -6.72 4.50 -6.82
CA ARG A 100 -7.00 4.39 -8.25
C ARG A 100 -6.10 5.27 -9.09
N GLN A 101 -5.92 6.53 -8.71
CA GLN A 101 -5.00 7.43 -9.42
C GLN A 101 -3.55 6.95 -9.33
N PHE A 102 -3.14 6.35 -8.20
CA PHE A 102 -1.84 5.71 -8.07
C PHE A 102 -1.65 4.61 -9.12
N TYR A 103 -2.57 3.64 -9.21
CA TYR A 103 -2.43 2.55 -10.17
C TYR A 103 -2.51 3.01 -11.63
N LEU A 104 -3.28 4.06 -11.93
CA LEU A 104 -3.41 4.59 -13.28
C LEU A 104 -2.19 5.41 -13.72
N ASN A 105 -1.63 6.23 -12.82
CA ASN A 105 -0.68 7.29 -13.21
C ASN A 105 0.74 7.06 -12.65
N ALA A 106 0.87 6.44 -11.46
CA ALA A 106 2.16 6.25 -10.80
C ALA A 106 2.71 4.84 -10.99
N ALA A 107 1.90 3.81 -10.79
CA ALA A 107 2.32 2.41 -10.90
C ALA A 107 2.97 2.05 -12.27
N PRO A 108 2.50 2.57 -13.43
CA PRO A 108 3.15 2.28 -14.71
C PRO A 108 4.56 2.88 -14.84
N LEU A 109 4.88 3.88 -14.02
CA LEU A 109 6.18 4.53 -14.00
C LEU A 109 7.18 3.80 -13.11
N VAL A 110 6.72 2.95 -12.21
CA VAL A 110 7.55 2.20 -11.27
C VAL A 110 8.47 1.23 -12.03
N ARG A 111 9.77 1.25 -11.71
CA ARG A 111 10.82 0.48 -12.39
C ARG A 111 11.08 -0.88 -11.72
N LYS A 112 11.98 -1.65 -12.32
CA LYS A 112 12.47 -2.93 -11.77
C LYS A 112 13.04 -2.69 -10.36
N GLY A 113 12.74 -3.60 -9.43
CA GLY A 113 13.13 -3.49 -8.00
C GLY A 113 11.97 -3.13 -7.07
N CYS A 114 10.85 -2.64 -7.60
CA CYS A 114 9.63 -2.38 -6.83
C CYS A 114 8.50 -3.29 -7.31
N ARG A 115 8.31 -4.46 -6.71
CA ARG A 115 7.13 -5.29 -7.04
C ARG A 115 5.89 -4.71 -6.39
N LEU A 116 4.87 -4.45 -7.20
CA LEU A 116 3.52 -4.08 -6.80
C LEU A 116 2.53 -4.80 -7.71
N PRO A 117 1.24 -4.87 -7.35
CA PRO A 117 0.25 -5.50 -8.20
C PRO A 117 0.07 -4.74 -9.51
N HIS A 118 0.02 -5.45 -10.62
CA HIS A 118 -0.36 -4.89 -11.90
C HIS A 118 -1.87 -4.66 -11.95
N LEU A 119 -2.30 -3.43 -12.24
CA LEU A 119 -3.70 -3.13 -12.48
C LEU A 119 -4.11 -3.58 -13.89
N LEU A 120 -4.98 -4.58 -13.95
CA LEU A 120 -5.57 -5.07 -15.22
C LEU A 120 -6.77 -4.21 -15.62
N LEU A 121 -7.65 -3.93 -14.66
CA LEU A 121 -8.91 -3.23 -14.90
C LEU A 121 -9.36 -2.51 -13.62
N SER A 122 -9.96 -1.32 -13.75
CA SER A 122 -10.59 -0.63 -12.62
C SER A 122 -11.91 0.03 -13.00
N ASP A 123 -12.96 -0.40 -12.30
CA ASP A 123 -14.29 0.19 -12.38
C ASP A 123 -14.51 1.17 -11.22
N CYS A 124 -15.19 2.27 -11.48
CA CYS A 124 -15.62 3.24 -10.47
C CYS A 124 -17.06 3.66 -10.77
N GLN A 125 -17.96 3.42 -9.82
CA GLN A 125 -19.35 3.85 -9.89
C GLN A 125 -19.69 4.64 -8.63
N GLU A 126 -20.86 5.28 -8.58
CA GLU A 126 -21.32 6.00 -7.38
C GLU A 126 -21.26 5.12 -6.12
N ALA A 127 -21.61 3.83 -6.29
CA ALA A 127 -21.64 2.81 -5.24
C ALA A 127 -20.26 2.39 -4.72
N GLY A 128 -19.16 2.61 -5.46
CA GLY A 128 -17.84 2.18 -5.02
C GLY A 128 -16.78 2.01 -6.11
N PHE A 129 -15.66 1.40 -5.71
CA PHE A 129 -14.50 1.14 -6.57
C PHE A 129 -14.26 -0.36 -6.69
N CYS A 130 -13.78 -0.80 -7.84
CA CYS A 130 -13.28 -2.14 -8.05
C CYS A 130 -11.91 -2.09 -8.73
N PHE A 131 -10.99 -2.91 -8.23
CA PHE A 131 -9.65 -3.07 -8.77
C PHE A 131 -9.44 -4.53 -9.07
N LEU A 132 -9.09 -4.86 -10.31
CA LEU A 132 -8.64 -6.18 -10.71
C LEU A 132 -7.12 -6.18 -10.87
N LEU A 133 -6.44 -6.92 -10.01
CA LEU A 133 -4.99 -6.96 -9.84
C LEU A 133 -4.46 -8.37 -10.04
N ASP A 134 -3.17 -8.55 -10.35
CA ASP A 134 -2.52 -9.86 -10.21
C ASP A 134 -2.43 -10.27 -8.72
N ASP A 135 -2.55 -11.58 -8.44
CA ASP A 135 -2.39 -12.08 -7.07
C ASP A 135 -0.89 -12.21 -6.73
N LEU A 136 -0.38 -11.24 -5.97
CA LEU A 136 1.02 -11.26 -5.53
C LEU A 136 1.37 -12.47 -4.66
N SER A 137 0.41 -13.10 -3.98
CA SER A 137 0.69 -14.24 -3.09
C SER A 137 1.17 -15.49 -3.83
N VAL A 138 0.99 -15.54 -5.15
CA VAL A 138 1.56 -16.60 -6.00
C VAL A 138 3.08 -16.51 -6.07
N ASP A 139 3.61 -15.29 -6.24
CA ASP A 139 5.04 -15.03 -6.37
C ASP A 139 5.69 -14.70 -5.01
N PHE A 140 4.92 -14.17 -4.05
CA PHE A 140 5.36 -13.70 -2.73
C PHE A 140 4.48 -14.36 -1.64
N PRO A 141 4.74 -15.63 -1.30
CA PRO A 141 3.82 -16.43 -0.49
C PRO A 141 3.83 -16.08 1.00
N LEU A 142 4.81 -15.30 1.47
CA LEU A 142 4.94 -14.93 2.87
C LEU A 142 4.20 -13.61 3.12
N HIS A 143 3.31 -13.58 4.12
CA HIS A 143 2.61 -12.38 4.58
C HIS A 143 2.75 -12.30 6.10
N PRO A 144 3.93 -11.88 6.60
CA PRO A 144 4.24 -11.97 8.01
C PRO A 144 3.55 -10.86 8.81
N GLU A 145 3.35 -11.11 10.10
CA GLU A 145 2.77 -10.11 11.01
C GLU A 145 3.84 -9.12 11.50
N THR A 146 5.08 -9.59 11.61
CA THR A 146 6.27 -8.86 12.04
C THR A 146 7.42 -9.15 11.10
N LEU A 147 8.40 -8.26 11.03
CA LEU A 147 9.60 -8.49 10.22
C LEU A 147 10.81 -8.74 11.13
N GLU A 148 11.62 -9.70 10.74
CA GLU A 148 13.00 -9.83 11.19
C GLU A 148 13.92 -8.93 10.35
N VAL A 149 15.15 -8.70 10.81
CA VAL A 149 16.09 -7.78 10.15
C VAL A 149 16.32 -8.09 8.67
N PRO A 150 16.49 -9.35 8.21
CA PRO A 150 16.66 -9.64 6.78
C PRO A 150 15.44 -9.26 5.92
N GLU A 151 14.25 -9.50 6.44
CA GLU A 151 12.98 -9.15 5.80
C GLU A 151 12.77 -7.62 5.79
N GLY A 152 13.14 -6.96 6.89
CA GLY A 152 13.15 -5.52 7.00
C GLY A 152 14.09 -4.85 6.00
N ARG A 153 15.27 -5.43 5.75
CA ARG A 153 16.16 -4.98 4.66
C ARG A 153 15.49 -5.12 3.30
N ALA A 154 14.79 -6.22 3.02
CA ALA A 154 14.08 -6.39 1.75
C ALA A 154 12.99 -5.34 1.54
N ALA A 155 12.23 -5.00 2.59
CA ALA A 155 11.30 -3.88 2.57
C ALA A 155 12.01 -2.55 2.28
N LEU A 156 13.11 -2.25 2.97
CA LEU A 156 13.86 -1.02 2.74
C LEU A 156 14.49 -0.92 1.35
N ARG A 157 14.93 -2.02 0.74
CA ARG A 157 15.36 -2.03 -0.67
C ARG A 157 14.23 -1.64 -1.61
N TRP A 158 13.04 -2.18 -1.38
CA TRP A 158 11.84 -1.83 -2.14
C TRP A 158 11.51 -0.34 -1.95
N LEU A 159 11.55 0.15 -0.71
CA LEU A 159 11.22 1.54 -0.39
C LEU A 159 12.22 2.51 -1.01
N ALA A 160 13.52 2.22 -0.92
CA ALA A 160 14.58 3.02 -1.54
C ALA A 160 14.42 3.07 -3.06
N ALA A 161 14.12 1.93 -3.70
CA ALA A 161 13.82 1.86 -5.13
C ALA A 161 12.62 2.73 -5.52
N PHE A 162 11.55 2.65 -4.72
CA PHE A 162 10.32 3.42 -4.95
C PHE A 162 10.58 4.91 -4.78
N HIS A 163 11.30 5.30 -3.73
CA HIS A 163 11.63 6.69 -3.48
C HIS A 163 12.58 7.27 -4.52
N ALA A 164 13.64 6.55 -4.90
CA ALA A 164 14.56 6.99 -5.94
C ALA A 164 13.83 7.26 -7.27
N ARG A 165 12.83 6.44 -7.60
CA ARG A 165 12.08 6.59 -8.85
C ARG A 165 11.37 7.95 -8.96
N PHE A 166 10.88 8.49 -7.86
CA PHE A 166 10.12 9.73 -7.82
C PHE A 166 10.87 10.85 -7.10
N TRP A 167 12.20 10.75 -7.01
CA TRP A 167 13.00 11.71 -6.28
C TRP A 167 13.04 13.06 -6.99
N GLU A 168 12.70 14.11 -6.26
CA GLU A 168 12.78 15.50 -6.70
C GLU A 168 13.76 16.26 -5.80
N ALA A 169 14.88 16.66 -6.39
CA ALA A 169 15.85 17.55 -5.77
C ALA A 169 15.57 19.01 -6.19
N ASP A 170 15.67 19.92 -5.23
CA ASP A 170 15.67 21.38 -5.42
C ASP A 170 14.38 22.00 -6.02
N ALA A 171 13.21 21.40 -5.76
CA ALA A 171 11.85 21.99 -5.84
C ALA A 171 11.50 22.88 -7.06
N ALA A 172 12.22 22.77 -8.17
CA ALA A 172 11.97 23.54 -9.39
C ALA A 172 10.84 22.88 -10.19
N GLY A 173 9.64 22.91 -9.63
CA GLY A 173 8.44 22.26 -10.15
C GLY A 173 8.17 20.89 -9.50
N SER A 174 6.91 20.46 -9.56
CA SER A 174 6.44 19.16 -9.09
C SER A 174 6.12 18.30 -10.32
N SER A 175 6.89 17.24 -10.52
CA SER A 175 6.76 16.22 -11.57
C SER A 175 6.02 14.96 -11.09
N PHE A 176 5.50 14.96 -9.86
CA PHE A 176 4.70 13.85 -9.34
C PHE A 176 3.50 13.49 -10.23
N PRO A 177 3.12 12.20 -10.31
CA PRO A 177 1.98 11.75 -11.10
C PRO A 177 0.69 12.51 -10.75
N ALA A 178 -0.06 12.90 -11.78
CA ALA A 178 -1.29 13.66 -11.62
C ALA A 178 -2.37 12.87 -10.88
N GLY A 179 -3.33 13.59 -10.29
CA GLY A 179 -4.52 13.00 -9.64
C GLY A 179 -4.29 12.42 -8.24
N LEU A 180 -3.03 12.31 -7.80
CA LEU A 180 -2.71 11.91 -6.43
C LEU A 180 -3.07 12.98 -5.41
N ALA A 181 -3.21 12.55 -4.15
CA ALA A 181 -3.30 13.44 -3.01
C ALA A 181 -2.07 14.38 -2.96
N PRO A 182 -2.22 15.64 -2.58
CA PRO A 182 -1.13 16.61 -2.58
C PRO A 182 -0.09 16.39 -1.46
N SER A 183 -0.39 15.51 -0.51
CA SER A 183 0.60 14.96 0.42
C SER A 183 0.35 13.47 0.63
N GLY A 184 1.44 12.71 0.72
CA GLY A 184 1.39 11.30 1.09
C GLY A 184 1.46 11.16 2.60
N ASP A 185 0.32 11.04 3.25
CA ASP A 185 0.27 10.77 4.67
C ASP A 185 -1.09 10.14 5.05
N TYR A 186 -1.05 9.03 5.79
CA TYR A 186 -2.25 8.43 6.38
C TYR A 186 -2.99 9.40 7.31
N TRP A 187 -2.21 10.22 8.04
CA TRP A 187 -2.74 11.07 9.11
C TRP A 187 -3.46 12.33 8.63
N GLY A 188 -3.31 12.75 7.36
CA GLY A 188 -4.03 13.89 6.75
C GLY A 188 -3.81 15.23 7.45
N LEU A 189 -2.70 15.41 8.16
CA LEU A 189 -2.50 16.54 9.07
C LEU A 189 -2.40 17.89 8.34
N SER A 190 -1.97 17.86 7.08
CA SER A 190 -1.73 19.03 6.22
C SER A 190 -2.98 19.87 5.93
N LYS A 191 -4.16 19.24 5.94
CA LYS A 191 -5.42 19.87 5.51
C LYS A 191 -6.51 19.88 6.57
N GLY A 192 -6.22 19.36 7.77
CA GLY A 192 -7.25 19.15 8.79
C GLY A 192 -8.33 18.16 8.37
N GLU A 193 -8.09 17.36 7.32
CA GLU A 193 -9.03 16.38 6.77
C GLU A 193 -9.26 15.17 7.69
N ASN A 194 -8.69 15.18 8.91
CA ASN A 194 -8.64 14.05 9.83
C ASN A 194 -8.61 14.46 11.31
N GLU A 195 -9.19 15.61 11.69
CA GLU A 195 -9.23 16.03 13.12
C GLU A 195 -9.86 14.96 14.01
N ASP A 196 -10.92 14.30 13.54
CA ASP A 196 -11.59 13.22 14.26
C ASP A 196 -10.67 12.01 14.50
N ARG A 197 -9.78 11.69 13.57
CA ARG A 197 -8.79 10.60 13.74
C ARG A 197 -7.72 10.98 14.74
N LEU A 198 -7.23 12.21 14.68
CA LEU A 198 -6.23 12.71 15.63
C LEU A 198 -6.81 12.75 17.05
N ALA A 199 -8.07 13.18 17.19
CA ALA A 199 -8.82 13.09 18.44
C ALA A 199 -9.01 11.62 18.89
N GLY A 200 -9.21 10.71 17.94
CA GLY A 200 -9.31 9.27 18.17
C GLY A 200 -8.09 8.64 18.83
N VAL A 201 -6.88 9.19 18.65
CA VAL A 201 -5.65 8.69 19.30
C VAL A 201 -5.79 8.66 20.82
N ALA A 202 -6.39 9.70 21.41
CA ALA A 202 -6.66 9.75 22.84
C ALA A 202 -7.66 8.65 23.27
N GLY A 203 -8.70 8.43 22.47
CA GLY A 203 -9.69 7.38 22.70
C GLY A 203 -9.10 5.97 22.66
N CYS A 204 -8.27 5.66 21.65
CA CYS A 204 -7.63 4.35 21.50
C CYS A 204 -6.71 4.01 22.70
N LEU A 205 -5.90 4.98 23.15
CA LEU A 205 -5.02 4.76 24.31
C LEU A 205 -5.81 4.68 25.62
N SER A 206 -6.91 5.43 25.75
CA SER A 206 -7.83 5.31 26.89
C SER A 206 -8.52 3.93 26.93
N ALA A 207 -8.87 3.33 25.79
CA ALA A 207 -9.41 1.98 25.73
C ALA A 207 -8.43 0.91 26.25
N SER A 208 -7.12 1.19 26.15
CA SER A 208 -6.04 0.33 26.69
C SER A 208 -5.77 0.58 28.18
N SER A 209 -6.54 1.46 28.84
CA SER A 209 -6.34 1.88 30.24
C SER A 209 -6.32 0.74 31.24
N LYS A 210 -7.13 -0.32 31.06
CA LYS A 210 -7.17 -1.46 31.98
C LYS A 210 -5.84 -2.22 32.00
N ALA A 211 -5.26 -2.46 30.82
CA ALA A 211 -3.95 -3.10 30.71
C ALA A 211 -2.85 -2.20 31.30
N LEU A 212 -2.84 -0.91 30.95
CA LEU A 212 -1.86 0.05 31.46
C LEU A 212 -1.92 0.23 32.99
N LYS A 213 -3.13 0.19 33.58
CA LYS A 213 -3.33 0.20 35.04
C LYS A 213 -2.74 -1.04 35.70
N ALA A 214 -2.94 -2.21 35.12
CA ALA A 214 -2.40 -3.46 35.66
C ALA A 214 -0.86 -3.48 35.71
N HIS A 215 -0.20 -2.71 34.83
CA HIS A 215 1.26 -2.56 34.80
C HIS A 215 1.79 -1.32 35.53
N GLY A 216 0.95 -0.59 36.28
CA GLY A 216 1.37 0.60 37.03
C GLY A 216 1.76 1.81 36.17
N ALA A 217 1.63 1.73 34.85
CA ALA A 217 2.04 2.77 33.89
C ALA A 217 0.93 3.80 33.60
N TRP A 218 -0.26 3.64 34.19
CA TRP A 218 -1.45 4.42 33.85
C TRP A 218 -1.29 5.92 34.07
N GLU A 219 -0.72 6.37 35.19
CA GLU A 219 -0.59 7.80 35.48
C GLU A 219 0.26 8.52 34.42
N THR A 220 1.29 7.84 33.91
CA THR A 220 2.14 8.35 32.84
C THR A 220 1.46 8.24 31.46
N ALA A 221 0.70 7.16 31.22
CA ALA A 221 0.10 6.86 29.92
C ALA A 221 -1.25 7.56 29.67
N ARG A 222 -2.01 7.96 30.71
CA ARG A 222 -3.36 8.56 30.58
C ARG A 222 -3.38 9.83 29.74
N SER A 223 -2.29 10.60 29.79
CA SER A 223 -2.12 11.85 29.05
C SER A 223 -1.40 11.66 27.72
N LEU A 224 -0.88 10.46 27.44
CA LEU A 224 -0.04 10.21 26.26
C LEU A 224 -0.81 10.49 24.97
N GLY A 225 -2.04 9.97 24.82
CA GLY A 225 -2.84 10.19 23.62
C GLY A 225 -3.14 11.67 23.34
N PRO A 226 -3.67 12.43 24.32
CA PRO A 226 -3.84 13.88 24.18
C PRO A 226 -2.52 14.63 23.87
N ARG A 227 -1.40 14.24 24.50
CA ARG A 227 -0.08 14.84 24.24
C ARG A 227 0.41 14.57 22.82
N LEU A 228 0.23 13.35 22.33
CA LEU A 228 0.56 12.98 20.94
C LEU A 228 -0.30 13.76 19.95
N ALA A 229 -1.62 13.83 20.20
CA ALA A 229 -2.54 14.60 19.37
C ALA A 229 -2.16 16.09 19.32
N ALA A 230 -1.83 16.68 20.47
CA ALA A 230 -1.39 18.08 20.56
C ALA A 230 -0.03 18.34 19.87
N ALA A 231 0.88 17.36 19.91
CA ALA A 231 2.21 17.48 19.30
C ALA A 231 2.20 17.28 17.78
N ALA A 232 1.23 16.55 17.23
CA ALA A 232 1.22 16.15 15.82
C ALA A 232 1.25 17.34 14.84
N ARG A 233 0.40 18.34 15.03
CA ARG A 233 0.33 19.53 14.14
C ARG A 233 1.61 20.38 14.19
N PRO A 234 2.15 20.75 15.37
CA PRO A 234 3.43 21.44 15.46
C PRO A 234 4.58 20.68 14.78
N LEU A 235 4.64 19.36 14.94
CA LEU A 235 5.66 18.52 14.32
C LEU A 235 5.55 18.50 12.79
N ASP A 236 4.35 18.28 12.24
CA ASP A 236 4.11 18.33 10.79
C ASP A 236 4.49 19.71 10.22
N ALA A 237 4.08 20.80 10.89
CA ALA A 237 4.42 22.15 10.47
C ALA A 237 5.93 22.43 10.53
N ALA A 238 6.65 21.90 11.52
CA ALA A 238 8.10 22.01 11.62
C ALA A 238 8.80 21.20 10.51
N LEU A 239 8.35 19.97 10.25
CA LEU A 239 8.87 19.12 9.19
C LEU A 239 8.69 19.75 7.81
N ARG A 240 7.52 20.29 7.49
CA ARG A 240 7.25 20.95 6.19
C ARG A 240 8.12 22.18 5.93
N ARG A 241 8.55 22.87 7.00
CA ARG A 241 9.47 24.01 6.92
C ARG A 241 10.95 23.59 6.92
N SER A 242 11.24 22.32 7.20
CA SER A 242 12.61 21.84 7.22
C SER A 242 13.24 21.93 5.82
N ARG A 243 14.54 22.20 5.77
CA ARG A 243 15.28 22.21 4.50
C ARG A 243 15.17 20.88 3.76
N GLY A 244 15.13 19.77 4.51
CA GLY A 244 14.95 18.43 3.94
C GLY A 244 13.65 18.32 3.15
N PHE A 245 12.52 18.69 3.76
CA PHE A 245 11.22 18.65 3.08
C PHE A 245 11.15 19.60 1.87
N VAL A 246 11.77 20.77 1.97
CA VAL A 246 11.76 21.77 0.89
C VAL A 246 12.66 21.34 -0.28
N ARG A 247 13.78 20.65 -0.02
CA ARG A 247 14.77 20.31 -1.05
C ARG A 247 14.66 18.90 -1.60
N HIS A 248 14.18 17.96 -0.79
CA HIS A 248 14.20 16.54 -1.10
C HIS A 248 12.81 15.97 -0.87
N ARG A 249 12.10 15.77 -1.98
CA ARG A 249 10.77 15.15 -1.96
C ARG A 249 10.79 13.89 -2.79
N THR A 250 9.88 13.00 -2.46
CA THR A 250 9.61 11.79 -3.23
C THR A 250 8.12 11.48 -3.16
N LEU A 251 7.66 10.55 -3.99
CA LEU A 251 6.37 9.91 -3.80
C LEU A 251 6.47 8.97 -2.60
N LEU A 252 5.57 9.11 -1.64
CA LEU A 252 5.42 8.24 -0.49
C LEU A 252 4.34 7.20 -0.76
N HIS A 253 4.48 6.03 -0.14
CA HIS A 253 3.42 5.04 0.01
C HIS A 253 2.32 5.57 0.95
N GLY A 254 2.71 6.23 2.04
CA GLY A 254 1.82 6.95 2.96
C GLY A 254 1.22 6.09 4.09
N ASP A 255 1.20 4.78 3.92
CA ASP A 255 0.90 3.77 4.96
C ASP A 255 1.87 2.58 4.87
N TYR A 256 3.16 2.87 4.79
CA TYR A 256 4.21 1.86 4.61
C TYR A 256 4.44 1.06 5.90
N LYS A 257 3.94 -0.18 5.95
CA LYS A 257 3.99 -1.06 7.14
C LYS A 257 3.92 -2.53 6.75
N THR A 258 4.34 -3.42 7.64
CA THR A 258 4.41 -4.87 7.42
C THR A 258 3.13 -5.49 6.87
N ALA A 259 1.95 -5.07 7.36
CA ALA A 259 0.66 -5.60 6.92
C ALA A 259 0.40 -5.39 5.40
N ASN A 260 1.07 -4.42 4.79
CA ASN A 260 0.96 -4.08 3.38
C ASN A 260 2.06 -4.73 2.51
N MET A 261 2.79 -5.70 3.06
CA MET A 261 3.95 -6.33 2.41
C MET A 261 3.79 -7.84 2.29
N PHE A 262 4.04 -8.34 1.08
CA PHE A 262 4.28 -9.76 0.82
C PHE A 262 5.78 -9.98 0.60
N LEU A 263 6.31 -11.10 1.06
CA LEU A 263 7.71 -11.46 0.90
C LEU A 263 7.88 -12.76 0.13
N ARG A 264 9.02 -12.85 -0.55
CA ARG A 264 9.55 -14.10 -1.09
C ARG A 264 10.98 -14.27 -0.59
N GLN A 265 11.28 -15.44 -0.04
CA GLN A 265 12.65 -15.85 0.21
C GLN A 265 13.31 -16.25 -1.12
N LEU A 266 14.48 -15.70 -1.39
CA LEU A 266 15.24 -15.99 -2.59
C LEU A 266 16.02 -17.31 -2.44
N PRO A 267 16.22 -18.06 -3.53
CA PRO A 267 17.02 -19.29 -3.50
C PRO A 267 18.51 -19.05 -3.19
N THR A 268 18.97 -17.81 -3.31
CA THR A 268 20.36 -17.38 -3.15
C THR A 268 20.85 -17.40 -1.71
N GLY A 269 19.96 -17.37 -0.72
CA GLY A 269 20.35 -17.47 0.69
C GLY A 269 19.17 -17.42 1.66
N ALA A 270 19.35 -18.01 2.85
CA ALA A 270 18.31 -18.07 3.87
C ALA A 270 17.88 -16.68 4.40
N GLU A 271 18.74 -15.68 4.28
CA GLU A 271 18.48 -14.29 4.70
C GLU A 271 18.20 -13.34 3.52
N GLU A 272 18.05 -13.89 2.30
CA GLU A 272 17.76 -13.07 1.13
C GLU A 272 16.27 -13.07 0.82
N PHE A 273 15.66 -11.90 0.91
CA PHE A 273 14.25 -11.70 0.65
C PHE A 273 14.03 -10.60 -0.38
N GLU A 274 12.91 -10.71 -1.10
CA GLU A 274 12.32 -9.64 -1.88
C GLU A 274 10.94 -9.29 -1.31
N ALA A 275 10.59 -8.01 -1.35
CA ALA A 275 9.29 -7.51 -0.95
C ALA A 275 8.44 -7.13 -2.16
N ALA A 276 7.13 -7.33 -2.02
CA ALA A 276 6.10 -6.78 -2.88
C ALA A 276 5.08 -6.04 -2.01
N VAL A 277 4.63 -4.88 -2.45
CA VAL A 277 3.87 -3.94 -1.60
C VAL A 277 2.53 -3.60 -2.23
N VAL A 278 1.50 -3.48 -1.39
CA VAL A 278 0.11 -3.18 -1.76
C VAL A 278 -0.46 -2.04 -0.93
N ASP A 279 -1.68 -1.59 -1.26
CA ASP A 279 -2.47 -0.63 -0.48
C ASP A 279 -1.96 0.82 -0.51
N PHE A 280 -1.97 1.41 -1.71
CA PHE A 280 -1.50 2.77 -1.99
C PHE A 280 -2.57 3.86 -1.77
N GLU A 281 -3.53 3.62 -0.87
CA GLU A 281 -4.63 4.53 -0.54
C GLU A 281 -4.17 5.93 -0.11
N PHE A 282 -2.96 6.03 0.46
CA PHE A 282 -2.39 7.26 1.02
C PHE A 282 -1.17 7.76 0.26
N ALA A 283 -0.96 7.26 -0.97
CA ALA A 283 0.17 7.65 -1.78
C ALA A 283 0.11 9.14 -2.14
N GLY A 284 1.25 9.80 -2.09
CA GLY A 284 1.35 11.22 -2.38
C GLY A 284 2.73 11.77 -2.06
N PRO A 285 3.04 13.00 -2.46
CA PRO A 285 4.39 13.51 -2.37
C PRO A 285 4.75 14.00 -0.97
N GLY A 286 5.96 13.72 -0.51
CA GLY A 286 6.43 14.09 0.82
C GLY A 286 7.89 13.77 1.07
N LEU A 287 8.28 13.74 2.34
CA LEU A 287 9.64 13.43 2.78
C LEU A 287 9.74 11.93 3.09
N ALA A 288 10.72 11.24 2.51
CA ALA A 288 10.93 9.80 2.68
C ALA A 288 10.96 9.34 4.15
N ALA A 289 11.40 10.21 5.06
CA ALA A 289 11.42 9.97 6.50
C ALA A 289 10.03 9.63 7.09
N VAL A 290 8.93 10.06 6.45
CA VAL A 290 7.58 9.73 6.90
C VAL A 290 7.28 8.25 6.74
N ASP A 291 7.57 7.66 5.57
CA ASP A 291 7.40 6.22 5.35
C ASP A 291 8.40 5.41 6.20
N LEU A 292 9.64 5.89 6.37
CA LEU A 292 10.62 5.25 7.24
C LEU A 292 10.17 5.20 8.70
N ALA A 293 9.64 6.30 9.23
CA ALA A 293 9.10 6.32 10.58
C ALA A 293 7.90 5.39 10.72
N ASN A 294 7.00 5.37 9.73
CA ASN A 294 5.85 4.46 9.74
C ASN A 294 6.27 2.98 9.66
N PHE A 295 7.39 2.68 9.00
CA PHE A 295 7.92 1.33 8.85
C PHE A 295 8.72 0.83 10.05
N LEU A 296 9.55 1.69 10.66
CA LEU A 296 10.34 1.32 11.83
C LEU A 296 9.48 1.28 13.10
N PHE A 297 8.41 2.09 13.14
CA PHE A 297 7.50 2.20 14.28
C PHE A 297 6.02 1.96 13.89
N PRO A 298 5.69 0.85 13.22
CA PRO A 298 4.33 0.61 12.71
C PRO A 298 3.36 0.24 13.84
N ASP A 299 3.87 -0.36 14.90
CA ASP A 299 3.12 -0.85 16.05
C ASP A 299 4.01 -1.07 17.28
N LEU A 300 3.38 -1.48 18.38
CA LEU A 300 4.03 -1.62 19.69
C LEU A 300 5.00 -2.79 19.83
N ARG A 301 5.15 -3.66 18.81
CA ARG A 301 6.07 -4.81 18.88
C ARG A 301 7.52 -4.36 18.72
N MET A 302 7.75 -3.28 17.95
CA MET A 302 9.04 -2.57 17.88
C MET A 302 10.26 -3.47 17.55
N ASN A 303 10.05 -4.58 16.82
CA ASN A 303 11.10 -5.59 16.56
C ASN A 303 12.36 -5.04 15.86
N LEU A 304 12.26 -3.88 15.21
CA LEU A 304 13.36 -3.25 14.48
C LEU A 304 13.99 -2.07 15.23
N LEU A 305 13.51 -1.74 16.44
CA LEU A 305 13.93 -0.56 17.20
C LEU A 305 15.41 -0.60 17.56
N ASP A 306 15.89 -1.74 18.08
CA ASP A 306 17.28 -1.87 18.55
C ASP A 306 18.32 -1.79 17.41
N VAL A 307 17.87 -1.87 16.16
CA VAL A 307 18.70 -1.82 14.96
C VAL A 307 18.31 -0.69 14.00
N GLU A 308 17.51 0.27 14.47
CA GLU A 308 16.94 1.32 13.62
C GLU A 308 18.02 2.12 12.87
N GLU A 309 19.13 2.44 13.54
CA GLU A 309 20.20 3.26 12.95
C GLU A 309 20.91 2.50 11.83
N ALA A 310 21.15 1.19 12.03
CA ALA A 310 21.74 0.33 11.00
C ALA A 310 20.80 0.18 9.80
N LEU A 311 19.49 0.07 10.04
CA LEU A 311 18.48 0.00 8.99
C LEU A 311 18.33 1.33 8.22
N LEU A 312 18.38 2.47 8.90
CA LEU A 312 18.39 3.79 8.27
C LEU A 312 19.64 3.98 7.41
N GLY A 313 20.81 3.55 7.90
CA GLY A 313 22.06 3.54 7.13
C GLY A 313 21.97 2.66 5.89
N PHE A 314 21.38 1.47 6.03
CA PHE A 314 21.11 0.56 4.92
C PHE A 314 20.18 1.17 3.86
N TYR A 315 19.04 1.73 4.29
CA TYR A 315 18.12 2.42 3.38
C TYR A 315 18.81 3.57 2.64
N HIS A 316 19.61 4.38 3.35
CA HIS A 316 20.31 5.50 2.75
C HIS A 316 21.30 5.04 1.67
N ALA A 317 22.06 3.97 1.93
CA ALA A 317 22.97 3.40 0.94
C ALA A 317 22.23 2.92 -0.32
N GLU A 318 21.13 2.17 -0.16
CA GLU A 318 20.29 1.71 -1.28
C GLU A 318 19.67 2.87 -2.05
N LEU A 319 19.24 3.93 -1.36
CA LEU A 319 18.68 5.11 -1.99
C LEU A 319 19.72 5.81 -2.86
N VAL A 320 20.93 6.03 -2.33
CA VAL A 320 22.03 6.68 -3.07
C VAL A 320 22.38 5.88 -4.32
N GLU A 321 22.57 4.56 -4.18
CA GLU A 321 22.85 3.68 -5.32
C GLU A 321 21.78 3.80 -6.42
N ARG A 322 20.50 3.77 -6.04
CA ARG A 322 19.40 3.87 -7.01
C ARG A 322 19.27 5.24 -7.65
N LEU A 323 19.68 6.31 -6.97
CA LEU A 323 19.69 7.66 -7.54
C LEU A 323 20.81 7.82 -8.56
N GLU A 324 21.94 7.12 -8.39
CA GLU A 324 23.04 7.11 -9.37
C GLU A 324 22.68 6.31 -10.64
N GLU A 325 21.79 5.32 -10.52
CA GLU A 325 21.28 4.51 -11.64
C GLU A 325 20.14 5.16 -12.45
N ALA A 326 19.47 6.19 -11.92
CA ALA A 326 18.14 6.65 -12.35
C ALA A 326 18.09 7.58 -13.57
#